data_AF-A0A2V8X8V7-F1
#
_entry.id   AF-A0A2V8X8V7-F1
#
_cell.length_a   1.000
_cell.length_b   1.000
_cell.length_c   1.000
_cell.angle_alpha   90.00
_cell.angle_beta   90.00
_cell.angle_gamma   90.00
#
_symmetry.space_group_name_H-M   'P 1'
#
loop_
_entity.id
_entity.type
_entity.pdbx_description
1 polymer ?
#
loop_
_entity_poly.entity_id
_entity_poly.type
_entity_poly.pdbx_seq_one_letter_code
_entity_poly.pdbx_strand_id
1 'polypeptide(L)' 'MPCCKLPIGTYAHIGRFDPPEWLFTEEYPPSKYTTESVRWKKMGATILGGCCGTTPEHIRQLSALR' A
#
# COMPACT_ATOMS: atom_id res chain seq x y z
N MET A 1 -14.30 -8.22 14.00
CA MET A 1 -13.38 -7.40 14.82
C MET A 1 -11.98 -7.98 14.65
N PRO A 2 -10.94 -7.15 14.48
CA PRO A 2 -9.57 -7.67 14.34
C PRO A 2 -9.17 -8.40 15.63
N CYS A 3 -8.64 -9.62 15.48
CA CYS A 3 -8.28 -10.50 16.59
C CYS A 3 -7.05 -10.00 17.37
N CYS A 4 -6.24 -9.12 16.76
CA CYS A 4 -5.05 -8.54 17.36
C CYS A 4 -5.37 -7.22 18.07
N LYS A 5 -4.91 -7.06 19.32
CA LYS A 5 -5.06 -5.84 20.13
C LYS A 5 -4.03 -4.75 19.83
N LEU A 6 -3.01 -5.07 19.02
CA LEU A 6 -1.94 -4.15 18.64
C LEU A 6 -2.23 -3.47 17.31
N PRO A 7 -1.67 -2.27 17.05
CA PRO A 7 -1.72 -1.61 15.75
C PRO A 7 -1.20 -2.54 14.65
N ILE A 8 -1.92 -2.60 13.52
CA ILE A 8 -1.52 -3.39 12.35
C ILE A 8 -1.01 -2.45 11.28
N GLY A 9 0.21 -2.69 10.81
CA GLY A 9 0.82 -1.94 9.72
C GLY A 9 0.81 -2.70 8.40
N THR A 10 0.60 -1.98 7.30
CA THR A 10 0.67 -2.52 5.93
C THR A 10 1.56 -1.65 5.05
N TYR A 11 2.47 -2.29 4.32
CA TYR A 11 3.31 -1.67 3.30
C TYR A 11 3.37 -2.60 2.10
N ALA A 12 2.92 -2.13 0.93
CA ALA A 12 2.92 -2.93 -0.28
C ALA A 12 4.03 -2.46 -1.23
N HIS A 13 4.53 -3.41 -2.00
CA HIS A 13 5.46 -3.21 -3.12
C HIS A 13 4.65 -3.03 -4.41
N ILE A 14 5.12 -2.17 -5.31
CA ILE A 14 4.54 -1.97 -6.64
C ILE A 14 5.54 -2.46 -7.68
N GLY A 15 5.20 -3.55 -8.37
CA GLY A 15 6.00 -4.14 -9.44
C GLY A 15 5.83 -5.64 -9.50
N ARG A 16 6.43 -6.27 -10.50
CA ARG A 16 6.40 -7.71 -10.69
C ARG A 16 7.81 -8.20 -10.96
N PHE A 17 8.13 -9.37 -10.41
CA PHE A 17 9.34 -10.07 -10.79
C PHE A 17 9.11 -10.72 -12.16
N ASP A 18 9.95 -10.37 -13.14
CA ASP A 18 9.93 -10.95 -14.47
C ASP A 18 11.36 -11.41 -14.81
N PRO A 19 11.65 -12.72 -14.68
CA PRO A 19 13.02 -13.23 -14.72
C PRO A 19 13.80 -12.73 -15.96
N PRO A 20 15.03 -12.21 -15.80
CA PRO A 20 15.87 -12.21 -14.60
C PRO A 20 15.75 -10.94 -13.73
N GLU A 21 14.89 -9.98 -14.06
CA GLU A 21 14.87 -8.65 -13.46
C GLU A 21 13.58 -8.33 -12.67
N TRP A 22 13.66 -7.30 -11.82
CA TRP A 22 12.48 -6.72 -11.21
C TRP A 22 11.96 -5.57 -12.07
N LEU A 23 10.70 -5.66 -12.48
CA LEU A 23 10.05 -4.59 -13.22
C LEU A 23 9.14 -3.80 -12.27
N PHE A 24 9.51 -2.54 -12.05
CA PHE A 24 8.60 -1.58 -11.42
C PHE A 24 7.56 -1.16 -12.44
N THR A 25 6.30 -1.52 -12.20
CA THR A 25 5.19 -1.26 -13.12
C THR A 25 4.36 -0.08 -12.62
N GLU A 26 3.71 0.64 -13.53
CA GLU A 26 2.72 1.67 -13.19
C GLU A 26 1.32 1.07 -12.97
N GLU A 27 1.24 -0.23 -12.71
CA GLU A 27 -0.03 -0.98 -12.62
C GLU A 27 -0.87 -0.56 -11.40
N TYR A 28 -0.23 0.05 -10.40
CA TYR A 28 -0.85 0.66 -9.24
C TYR A 28 -0.51 2.14 -9.17
N PRO A 29 -1.22 2.99 -9.92
CA PRO A 29 -1.11 4.43 -9.73
C PRO A 29 -1.60 4.82 -8.33
N PRO A 30 -1.26 6.04 -7.86
CA PRO A 30 -1.62 6.52 -6.52
C PRO A 30 -3.09 6.30 -6.15
N SER A 31 -4.01 6.53 -7.08
CA SER A 31 -5.46 6.40 -6.85
C SER A 31 -5.87 4.95 -6.55
N LYS A 32 -5.36 4.01 -7.34
CA LYS A 32 -5.61 2.57 -7.17
C LYS A 32 -4.98 2.05 -5.89
N TYR A 33 -3.76 2.49 -5.59
CA TYR A 33 -3.09 2.16 -4.32
C TYR A 33 -3.89 2.62 -3.10
N THR A 34 -4.47 3.82 -3.19
CA THR A 34 -5.36 4.38 -2.16
C THR A 34 -6.62 3.55 -1.99
N THR A 35 -7.25 3.09 -3.09
CA THR A 35 -8.42 2.19 -3.02
C THR A 35 -8.12 0.89 -2.29
N GLU A 36 -6.98 0.26 -2.57
CA GLU A 36 -6.54 -0.95 -1.85
C GLU A 36 -6.26 -0.66 -0.37
N SER A 37 -5.65 0.50 -0.08
CA SER A 37 -5.36 0.92 1.29
C SER A 37 -6.62 1.18 2.13
N VAL A 38 -7.71 1.64 1.51
CA VAL A 38 -9.03 1.71 2.17
C VAL A 38 -9.51 0.32 2.59
N ARG A 39 -9.29 -0.70 1.75
CA ARG A 39 -9.62 -2.09 2.08
C ARG A 39 -8.78 -2.59 3.25
N TRP A 40 -7.48 -2.29 3.28
CA TRP A 40 -6.61 -2.64 4.41
C TRP A 40 -7.05 -1.94 5.71
N LYS A 41 -7.43 -0.66 5.64
CA LYS A 41 -7.99 0.07 6.80
C LYS A 41 -9.26 -0.60 7.32
N LYS A 42 -10.17 -1.02 6.43
CA LYS A 42 -11.39 -1.78 6.82
C LYS A 42 -11.08 -3.13 7.45
N MET A 43 -9.94 -3.74 7.12
CA MET A 43 -9.48 -5.00 7.72
C MET A 43 -8.80 -4.80 9.10
N GLY A 44 -8.61 -3.55 9.53
CA GLY A 44 -8.02 -3.22 10.84
C GLY A 44 -6.59 -2.66 10.77
N ALA A 45 -6.07 -2.36 9.57
CA ALA A 45 -4.80 -1.66 9.45
C ALA A 45 -4.93 -0.23 9.98
N THR A 46 -4.00 0.16 10.85
CA THR A 46 -3.92 1.49 11.46
C THR A 46 -2.68 2.26 11.01
N ILE A 47 -1.69 1.57 10.44
CA ILE A 47 -0.49 2.16 9.86
C ILE A 47 -0.44 1.77 8.38
N LEU A 48 -0.55 2.75 7.48
CA LEU A 48 -0.52 2.54 6.04
C LEU A 48 0.74 3.19 5.46
N GLY A 49 1.53 2.42 4.70
CA GLY A 49 2.77 2.88 4.09
C GLY A 49 3.01 2.22 2.73
N GLY A 50 4.23 2.32 2.25
CA GLY A 50 4.66 1.81 0.94
C GLY A 50 6.09 1.28 0.97
N CYS A 51 6.39 0.35 0.05
CA CYS A 51 7.71 -0.26 -0.14
C CYS A 51 8.32 0.16 -1.49
N CYS A 52 9.12 -0.71 -2.10
CA CYS A 52 9.67 -0.54 -3.43
C CYS A 52 8.57 -0.23 -4.46
N GLY A 53 8.86 0.70 -5.39
CA GLY A 53 7.93 1.16 -6.42
C GLY A 53 6.90 2.19 -5.94
N THR A 54 6.72 2.40 -4.63
CA THR A 54 5.87 3.49 -4.13
C THR A 54 6.60 4.82 -4.23
N THR A 55 5.84 5.88 -4.51
CA THR A 55 6.38 7.25 -4.70
C THR A 55 5.76 8.23 -3.70
N PRO A 56 6.32 9.44 -3.52
CA PRO A 56 5.72 10.44 -2.63
C PRO A 56 4.26 10.78 -2.96
N GLU A 57 3.84 10.65 -4.23
CA GLU A 57 2.45 10.86 -4.62
C GLU A 57 1.51 9.81 -4.02
N HIS A 58 1.95 8.55 -3.94
CA HIS A 58 1.20 7.50 -3.27
C HIS A 58 0.98 7.85 -1.80
N ILE A 59 2.06 8.24 -1.10
CA ILE A 59 2.00 8.60 0.33
C ILE A 59 1.11 9.83 0.57
N ARG A 60 1.14 10.82 -0.32
CA ARG A 60 0.23 11.99 -0.25
C ARG A 60 -1.23 11.57 -0.28
N GLN A 61 -1.61 10.64 -1.17
CA GLN A 61 -2.98 10.16 -1.23
C GLN A 61 -3.35 9.28 -0.03
N LEU A 62 -2.42 8.50 0.51
CA LEU A 62 -2.63 7.76 1.76
C LEU A 62 -2.86 8.69 2.96
N SER A 63 -2.23 9.87 2.99
CA SER A 63 -2.47 10.84 4.06
C SER A 63 -3.92 11.32 4.10
N ALA A 64 -4.66 11.29 2.99
CA ALA A 64 -6.09 11.58 2.98
C ALA A 64 -6.94 10.49 3.64
N LEU A 65 -6.36 9.29 3.87
CA LEU A 65 -6.99 8.17 4.55
C LEU A 65 -6.71 8.13 6.05
N ARG A 66 -6.03 9.13 6.63
CA ARG A 66 -5.75 9.16 8.07
C ARG A 66 -7.04 9.21 8.88
#